data_AF-A0A348UJC0-F1
#
_entry.id   AF-A0A348UJC0-F1
#
_cell.length_a   1.000
_cell.length_b   1.000
_cell.length_c   1.000
_cell.angle_alpha   90.00
_cell.angle_beta   90.00
_cell.angle_gamma   90.00
#
_symmetry.space_group_name_H-M   'P 1'
#
loop_
_entity.id
_entity.type
_entity.pdbx_description
1 polymer ?
#
loop_
_entity_poly.entity_id
_entity_poly.type
_entity_poly.pdbx_seq_one_letter_code
_entity_poly.pdbx_strand_id
1 'polypeptide(L)'
;MKSPVRKRRSSAAARAKLLSLTDSDGQPLFLPFDVADYLRSEEDVAGFLTESFSDGRSDEILHAIFTACRARGMSKIARAASLGRESLYKALASRSHPRFETILKVVRALGLVMELKPAPKEIRRRAAAAMAAPKRRKTVRAVAQTRRKSA
;
A
#
# COMPACT_ATOMS: atom_id res chain seq x y z
N MET A 1 32.05 31.10 11.77
CA MET A 1 30.79 30.64 12.39
C MET A 1 30.18 29.53 11.53
N LYS A 2 30.37 28.25 11.88
CA LYS A 2 29.69 27.10 11.24
C LYS A 2 28.88 26.40 12.33
N SER A 3 27.56 26.62 12.33
CA SER A 3 26.64 25.90 13.21
C SER A 3 26.53 24.43 12.78
N PRO A 4 26.66 23.44 13.66
CA PRO A 4 26.55 22.05 13.27
C PRO A 4 25.08 21.65 13.15
N VAL A 5 24.73 21.11 11.98
CA VAL A 5 23.46 20.45 11.70
C VAL A 5 23.29 19.29 12.69
N ARG A 6 22.39 19.46 13.67
CA ARG A 6 21.98 18.39 14.60
C ARG A 6 21.42 17.23 13.77
N LYS A 7 22.19 16.16 13.65
CA LYS A 7 21.73 14.87 13.09
C LYS A 7 20.43 14.50 13.81
N ARG A 8 19.32 14.45 13.05
CA ARG A 8 18.06 13.86 13.48
C ARG A 8 18.34 12.38 13.79
N ARG A 9 18.68 12.08 15.05
CA ARG A 9 18.78 10.69 15.55
C ARG A 9 17.43 10.03 15.29
N SER A 10 17.48 8.86 14.67
CA SER A 10 16.34 8.14 14.11
C SER A 10 15.22 7.94 15.14
N SER A 11 14.01 8.41 14.80
CA SER A 11 12.78 8.21 15.57
C SER A 11 12.41 6.73 15.75
N ALA A 12 12.97 5.84 14.93
CA ALA A 12 12.77 4.40 15.01
C ALA A 12 13.29 3.79 16.33
N ALA A 13 14.44 4.25 16.84
CA ALA A 13 15.01 3.71 18.09
C ALA A 13 14.21 4.11 19.33
N ALA A 14 13.68 5.35 19.36
CA ALA A 14 12.79 5.81 20.42
C ALA A 14 11.45 5.07 20.40
N ARG A 15 10.91 4.80 19.21
CA ARG A 15 9.66 4.06 19.01
C ARG A 15 9.79 2.58 19.39
N ALA A 16 10.92 1.95 19.04
CA ALA A 16 11.24 0.59 19.47
C ALA A 16 11.35 0.47 21.00
N LYS A 17 11.95 1.47 21.65
CA LYS A 17 12.04 1.53 23.12
C LYS A 17 10.69 1.75 23.81
N LEU A 18 9.77 2.49 23.19
CA LEU A 18 8.42 2.73 23.70
C LEU A 18 7.53 1.47 23.60
N LEU A 19 7.63 0.74 22.49
CA LEU A 19 6.91 -0.52 22.24
C LEU A 19 7.41 -1.71 23.08
N SER A 20 8.59 -1.59 23.70
CA SER A 20 9.17 -2.60 24.58
C SER A 20 9.04 -2.27 26.06
N LEU A 21 8.30 -1.21 26.43
CA LEU A 21 8.01 -0.90 27.82
C LEU A 21 6.99 -1.90 28.36
N THR A 22 7.36 -2.63 29.41
CA THR A 22 6.50 -3.61 30.06
C THR A 22 6.13 -3.16 31.48
N ASP A 23 4.98 -3.63 31.98
CA ASP A 23 4.61 -3.49 33.39
C ASP A 23 5.41 -4.44 34.29
N SER A 24 5.08 -4.45 35.58
CA SER A 24 5.68 -5.33 36.60
C SER A 24 5.51 -6.82 36.31
N ASP A 25 4.50 -7.19 35.51
CA ASP A 25 4.15 -8.56 35.16
C ASP A 25 4.72 -8.97 33.79
N GLY A 26 5.52 -8.09 33.17
CA GLY A 26 6.18 -8.32 31.89
C GLY A 26 5.26 -8.15 30.68
N GLN A 27 4.05 -7.60 30.85
CA GLN A 27 3.14 -7.33 29.75
C GLN A 27 3.46 -5.98 29.09
N PRO A 28 3.40 -5.87 27.75
CA PRO A 28 3.65 -4.61 27.07
C PRO A 28 2.61 -3.56 27.46
N LEU A 29 3.08 -2.40 27.93
CA LEU A 29 2.23 -1.27 28.34
C LEU A 29 1.42 -0.69 27.18
N PHE A 30 1.84 -0.96 25.94
CA PHE A 30 1.15 -0.53 24.73
C PHE A 30 1.07 -1.68 23.73
N LEU A 31 -0.15 -2.05 23.34
CA LEU A 31 -0.37 -2.96 22.23
C LEU A 31 -0.15 -2.20 20.90
N PRO A 32 0.56 -2.81 19.92
CA PRO A 32 0.69 -2.21 18.60
C PRO A 32 -0.69 -2.10 17.95
N PHE A 33 -1.01 -0.92 17.42
CA PHE A 33 -2.25 -0.70 16.68
C PHE A 33 -2.21 -1.43 15.32
N ASP A 34 -3.12 -2.38 15.11
CA ASP A 34 -3.42 -3.00 13.81
C ASP A 34 -4.84 -2.62 13.37
N VAL A 35 -4.98 -2.07 12.18
CA VAL A 35 -6.28 -1.67 11.61
C VAL A 35 -7.20 -2.87 11.46
N ALA A 36 -6.64 -4.06 11.18
CA ALA A 36 -7.42 -5.28 10.99
C ALA A 36 -8.33 -5.62 12.18
N ASP A 37 -7.94 -5.25 13.41
CA ASP A 37 -8.68 -5.55 14.64
C ASP A 37 -9.99 -4.76 14.79
N TYR A 38 -10.14 -3.69 13.98
CA TYR A 38 -11.28 -2.78 13.97
C TYR A 38 -12.22 -3.01 12.79
N LEU A 39 -11.86 -3.85 11.81
CA LEU A 39 -12.67 -4.14 10.63
C LEU A 39 -13.65 -5.31 10.89
N ARG A 40 -14.67 -5.06 11.71
CA ARG A 40 -15.55 -6.11 12.26
C ARG A 40 -16.82 -6.33 11.42
N SER A 41 -17.30 -5.29 10.75
CA SER A 41 -18.50 -5.31 9.91
C SER A 41 -18.18 -5.08 8.43
N GLU A 42 -19.14 -5.34 7.54
CA GLU A 42 -18.93 -5.14 6.10
C GLU A 42 -18.82 -3.65 5.80
N GLU A 43 -19.56 -2.85 6.56
CA GLU A 43 -19.55 -1.39 6.59
C GLU A 43 -18.18 -0.85 7.01
N ASP A 44 -17.52 -1.45 8.02
CA ASP A 44 -16.17 -1.04 8.44
C ASP A 44 -15.16 -1.26 7.30
N VAL A 45 -15.22 -2.42 6.65
CA VAL A 45 -14.34 -2.75 5.53
C VAL A 45 -14.62 -1.83 4.35
N ALA A 46 -15.89 -1.61 4.02
CA ALA A 46 -16.31 -0.72 2.93
C ALA A 46 -15.83 0.71 3.17
N GLY A 47 -16.02 1.25 4.38
CA GLY A 47 -15.56 2.58 4.76
C GLY A 47 -14.04 2.71 4.68
N PHE A 48 -13.32 1.74 5.25
CA PHE A 48 -11.86 1.72 5.22
C PHE A 48 -11.29 1.66 3.79
N LEU A 49 -11.84 0.80 2.94
CA LEU A 49 -11.39 0.70 1.54
C LEU A 49 -11.80 1.95 0.76
N THR A 50 -12.98 2.53 1.00
CA THR A 50 -13.40 3.78 0.33
C THR A 50 -12.41 4.91 0.60
N GLU A 51 -12.01 5.09 1.86
CA GLU A 51 -11.02 6.11 2.23
C GLU A 51 -9.66 5.80 1.58
N SER A 52 -9.23 4.54 1.65
CA SER A 52 -7.95 4.10 1.07
C SER A 52 -7.88 4.26 -0.45
N PHE A 53 -9.00 4.15 -1.16
CA PHE A 53 -9.08 4.31 -2.62
C PHE A 53 -9.18 5.78 -3.06
N SER A 54 -9.49 6.70 -2.13
CA SER A 54 -9.77 8.11 -2.43
C SER A 54 -8.52 8.86 -2.95
N ASP A 55 -7.41 8.78 -2.21
CA ASP A 55 -6.11 9.41 -2.56
C ASP A 55 -4.94 8.42 -2.53
N GLY A 56 -5.23 7.13 -2.34
CA GLY A 56 -4.22 6.10 -2.16
C GLY A 56 -3.45 5.77 -3.44
N ARG A 57 -2.16 5.48 -3.28
CA ARG A 57 -1.34 4.91 -4.36
C ARG A 57 -1.59 3.42 -4.51
N SER A 58 -1.20 2.83 -5.65
CA SER A 58 -1.41 1.40 -5.92
C SER A 58 -0.92 0.49 -4.78
N ASP A 59 0.28 0.72 -4.23
CA ASP A 59 0.80 -0.08 -3.12
C ASP A 59 -0.01 0.08 -1.82
N GLU A 60 -0.53 1.29 -1.56
CA GLU A 60 -1.34 1.59 -0.38
C GLU A 60 -2.71 0.91 -0.49
N ILE A 61 -3.31 0.95 -1.68
CA ILE A 61 -4.57 0.26 -2.00
C ILE A 61 -4.41 -1.25 -1.85
N LEU A 62 -3.34 -1.84 -2.39
CA LEU A 62 -3.06 -3.27 -2.23
C LEU A 62 -2.89 -3.65 -0.76
N HIS A 63 -2.18 -2.82 0.01
CA HIS A 63 -2.03 -3.03 1.44
C HIS A 63 -3.37 -2.93 2.18
N ALA A 64 -4.22 -1.97 1.85
CA ALA A 64 -5.55 -1.84 2.44
C ALA A 64 -6.43 -3.08 2.15
N ILE A 65 -6.44 -3.55 0.90
CA ILE A 65 -7.15 -4.79 0.53
C ILE A 65 -6.60 -5.98 1.32
N PHE A 66 -5.27 -6.09 1.44
CA PHE A 66 -4.63 -7.14 2.23
C PHE A 66 -5.08 -7.12 3.70
N THR A 67 -5.10 -5.94 4.32
CA THR A 67 -5.55 -5.74 5.70
C THR A 67 -7.02 -6.13 5.87
N ALA A 68 -7.90 -5.74 4.94
CA ALA A 68 -9.29 -6.18 4.91
C ALA A 68 -9.43 -7.70 4.80
N CYS A 69 -8.64 -8.34 3.93
CA CYS A 69 -8.61 -9.80 3.80
C CYS A 69 -8.12 -10.49 5.09
N ARG A 70 -7.17 -9.88 5.81
CA ARG A 70 -6.69 -10.41 7.10
C ARG A 70 -7.82 -10.38 8.14
N ALA A 71 -8.52 -9.25 8.27
CA ALA A 71 -9.63 -9.08 9.20
C ALA A 71 -10.76 -10.10 8.97
N ARG A 72 -11.05 -10.44 7.70
CA ARG A 72 -12.09 -11.43 7.35
C ARG A 72 -11.62 -12.89 7.30
N GLY A 73 -10.32 -13.12 7.43
CA GLY A 73 -9.70 -14.44 7.34
C GLY A 73 -9.27 -14.81 5.91
N MET A 74 -7.95 -14.84 5.69
CA MET A 74 -7.32 -15.11 4.39
C MET A 74 -7.79 -16.39 3.72
N SER A 75 -7.94 -17.49 4.47
CA SER A 75 -8.39 -18.77 3.93
C SER A 75 -9.83 -18.72 3.40
N LYS A 76 -10.71 -17.95 4.04
CA LYS A 76 -12.10 -17.78 3.60
C LYS A 76 -12.14 -17.00 2.30
N ILE A 77 -11.40 -15.88 2.24
CA ILE A 77 -11.34 -15.01 1.06
C ILE A 77 -10.69 -15.72 -0.13
N ALA A 78 -9.59 -16.43 0.05
CA ALA A 78 -8.93 -17.17 -1.03
C ALA A 78 -9.89 -18.16 -1.70
N ARG A 79 -10.64 -18.94 -0.89
CA ARG A 79 -11.65 -19.88 -1.40
C ARG A 79 -12.78 -19.17 -2.14
N ALA A 80 -13.34 -18.12 -1.55
CA ALA A 80 -14.44 -17.37 -2.16
C ALA A 80 -14.02 -16.64 -3.46
N ALA A 81 -12.77 -16.18 -3.54
CA ALA A 81 -12.20 -15.56 -4.74
C ALA A 81 -11.74 -16.59 -5.80
N SER A 82 -11.86 -17.90 -5.52
CA SER A 82 -11.30 -18.98 -6.34
C SER A 82 -9.80 -18.81 -6.63
N LEU A 83 -9.05 -18.38 -5.61
CA LEU A 83 -7.60 -18.20 -5.65
C LEU A 83 -6.93 -19.18 -4.67
N GLY A 84 -5.74 -19.66 -5.03
CA GLY A 84 -4.86 -20.31 -4.06
C GLY A 84 -4.44 -19.31 -2.97
N ARG A 85 -4.24 -19.77 -1.73
CA ARG A 85 -3.76 -18.90 -0.62
C ARG A 85 -2.46 -18.21 -1.00
N GLU A 86 -1.50 -18.96 -1.54
CA GLU A 86 -0.21 -18.41 -2.00
C GLU A 86 -0.39 -17.37 -3.11
N SER A 87 -1.31 -17.63 -4.06
CA SER A 87 -1.64 -16.67 -5.12
C SER A 87 -2.25 -15.38 -4.57
N LEU A 88 -3.13 -15.47 -3.57
CA LEU A 88 -3.69 -14.30 -2.88
C LEU A 88 -2.59 -13.48 -2.20
N TYR A 89 -1.68 -14.12 -1.45
CA TYR A 89 -0.55 -13.45 -0.82
C TYR A 89 0.34 -12.75 -1.84
N LYS A 90 0.71 -13.42 -2.95
CA LYS A 90 1.52 -12.85 -4.02
C LYS A 90 0.82 -11.68 -4.73
N ALA A 91 -0.49 -11.79 -4.95
CA ALA A 91 -1.29 -10.77 -5.61
C ALA A 91 -1.47 -9.49 -4.78
N LEU A 92 -1.37 -9.60 -3.45
CA LEU A 92 -1.54 -8.47 -2.53
C LEU A 92 -0.22 -8.04 -1.85
N ALA A 93 0.91 -8.61 -2.26
CA ALA A 93 2.22 -8.23 -1.77
C ALA A 93 2.58 -6.80 -2.22
N SER A 94 3.44 -6.13 -1.45
CA SER A 94 3.97 -4.81 -1.83
C SER A 94 4.66 -4.88 -3.20
N ARG A 95 4.46 -3.87 -4.06
CA ARG A 95 4.98 -3.81 -5.43
C ARG A 95 4.52 -4.93 -6.36
N SER A 96 3.48 -5.66 -6.00
CA SER A 96 2.83 -6.58 -6.92
C SER A 96 1.99 -5.82 -7.96
N HIS A 97 1.77 -6.45 -9.11
CA HIS A 97 0.97 -5.89 -10.20
C HIS A 97 -0.15 -6.88 -10.54
N PRO A 98 -1.11 -7.09 -9.61
CA PRO A 98 -2.20 -8.01 -9.86
C PRO A 98 -3.04 -7.52 -11.05
N ARG A 99 -3.57 -8.48 -11.80
CA ARG A 99 -4.56 -8.14 -12.83
C ARG A 99 -5.79 -7.54 -12.16
N PHE A 100 -6.43 -6.59 -12.83
CA PHE A 100 -7.65 -5.97 -12.31
C PHE A 100 -8.76 -7.00 -12.01
N GLU A 101 -8.86 -8.05 -12.83
CA GLU A 101 -9.75 -9.19 -12.59
C GLU A 101 -9.51 -9.86 -11.22
N THR A 102 -8.25 -9.99 -10.79
CA THR A 102 -7.90 -10.54 -9.47
C THR A 102 -8.40 -9.63 -8.35
N ILE A 103 -8.24 -8.32 -8.50
CA ILE A 103 -8.76 -7.34 -7.53
C ILE A 103 -10.28 -7.45 -7.43
N LEU A 104 -11.00 -7.51 -8.55
CA LEU A 104 -12.46 -7.67 -8.57
C LEU A 104 -12.91 -8.95 -7.85
N LYS A 105 -12.23 -10.08 -8.07
CA LYS A 105 -12.53 -11.34 -7.38
C LYS A 105 -12.37 -11.21 -5.86
N VAL A 106 -11.29 -10.56 -5.41
CA VAL A 106 -11.03 -10.34 -3.98
C VAL A 106 -12.06 -9.41 -3.35
N VAL A 107 -12.38 -8.29 -4.01
CA VAL A 107 -13.40 -7.34 -3.51
C VAL A 107 -14.78 -8.02 -3.40
N ARG A 108 -15.18 -8.81 -4.40
CA ARG A 108 -16.43 -9.59 -4.32
C ARG A 108 -16.40 -10.65 -3.23
N ALA A 109 -15.26 -11.31 -3.04
CA ALA A 109 -15.08 -12.29 -1.95
C ALA A 109 -15.15 -11.65 -0.55
N LEU A 110 -14.87 -10.36 -0.44
CA LEU A 110 -15.08 -9.56 0.77
C LEU A 110 -16.56 -9.15 0.98
N GLY A 111 -17.46 -9.50 0.05
CA GLY A 111 -18.87 -9.09 0.10
C GLY A 111 -19.13 -7.70 -0.47
N LEU A 112 -18.16 -7.10 -1.16
CA LEU A 112 -18.22 -5.70 -1.57
C LEU A 112 -18.45 -5.53 -3.07
N VAL A 113 -19.02 -4.39 -3.42
CA VAL A 113 -19.15 -3.88 -4.79
C VAL A 113 -18.41 -2.56 -4.91
N MET A 114 -17.85 -2.26 -6.09
CA MET A 114 -17.22 -0.97 -6.34
C MET A 114 -18.23 0.01 -6.91
N GLU A 115 -18.29 1.18 -6.31
CA GLU A 115 -19.14 2.30 -6.72
C GLU A 115 -18.24 3.47 -7.14
N LEU A 116 -18.60 4.18 -8.21
CA LEU A 116 -17.87 5.37 -8.66
C LEU A 116 -18.65 6.63 -8.26
N LYS A 117 -17.95 7.57 -7.60
CA LYS A 117 -18.50 8.87 -7.18
C LYS A 117 -17.67 10.00 -7.76
N PRO A 118 -18.25 11.19 -7.99
CA PRO A 118 -17.47 12.35 -8.41
C PRO A 118 -16.36 12.66 -7.40
N ALA A 119 -15.12 12.75 -7.88
CA ALA A 119 -13.99 13.07 -7.03
C ALA A 119 -14.07 14.52 -6.51
N PRO A 120 -13.79 14.78 -5.22
CA PRO A 120 -13.66 16.13 -4.67
C PRO A 120 -12.69 16.99 -5.48
N LYS A 121 -12.92 18.31 -5.50
CA LYS A 121 -12.11 19.28 -6.24
C LYS A 121 -10.61 19.17 -5.92
N GLU A 122 -10.26 18.85 -4.68
CA GLU A 122 -8.87 18.69 -4.24
C GLU A 122 -8.18 17.48 -4.91
N ILE A 123 -8.82 16.32 -4.90
CA ILE A 123 -8.30 15.10 -5.53
C ILE A 123 -8.14 15.32 -7.04
N ARG A 124 -9.14 15.94 -7.67
CA ARG A 124 -9.08 16.33 -9.09
C ARG A 124 -7.88 17.25 -9.39
N ARG A 125 -7.61 18.24 -8.53
CA ARG A 125 -6.49 19.17 -8.70
C ARG A 125 -5.16 18.44 -8.61
N ARG A 126 -5.00 17.53 -7.64
CA ARG A 126 -3.79 16.71 -7.46
C ARG A 126 -3.56 15.77 -8.64
N ALA A 127 -4.61 15.07 -9.08
CA ALA A 127 -4.56 14.18 -10.24
C ALA A 127 -4.16 14.94 -11.52
N ALA A 128 -4.76 16.11 -11.77
CA ALA A 128 -4.41 16.96 -12.91
C ALA A 128 -2.94 17.42 -12.86
N ALA A 129 -2.44 17.82 -11.68
CA ALA A 129 -1.04 18.19 -11.51
C ALA A 129 -0.08 17.01 -11.77
N ALA A 130 -0.41 15.81 -11.31
CA ALA A 130 0.38 14.60 -11.57
C ALA A 130 0.39 14.22 -13.06
N MET A 131 -0.75 14.36 -13.76
CA MET A 131 -0.87 14.09 -15.19
C MET A 131 -0.16 15.13 -16.06
N ALA A 132 -0.12 16.39 -15.63
CA ALA A 132 0.55 17.48 -16.34
C ALA A 132 2.08 17.47 -16.18
N ALA A 133 2.63 16.72 -15.23
CA ALA A 133 4.08 16.63 -15.03
C ALA A 133 4.77 15.95 -16.24
N PRO A 134 5.87 16.51 -16.77
CA PRO A 134 6.52 15.97 -17.97
C PRO A 134 7.08 14.58 -17.68
N LYS A 135 6.63 13.57 -18.45
CA LYS A 135 7.24 12.23 -18.43
C LYS A 135 8.72 12.39 -18.75
N ARG A 136 9.60 12.09 -17.77
CA ARG A 136 11.06 12.03 -17.98
C ARG A 136 11.34 11.17 -19.21
N ARG A 137 11.68 11.83 -20.33
CA ARG A 137 12.11 11.19 -21.56
C ARG A 137 13.39 10.43 -21.21
N LYS A 138 13.36 9.10 -21.24
CA LYS A 138 14.59 8.31 -21.12
C LYS A 138 15.47 8.72 -22.28
N THR A 139 16.53 9.47 -22.02
CA THR A 139 17.63 9.67 -22.95
C THR A 139 18.26 8.30 -23.14
N VAL A 140 17.83 7.58 -24.18
CA VAL A 140 18.60 6.48 -24.74
C VAL A 140 19.87 7.13 -25.25
N ARG A 141 20.93 7.09 -24.44
CA ARG A 141 22.25 7.54 -24.85
C ARG A 141 22.69 6.56 -25.92
N ALA A 142 22.61 7.00 -27.17
CA ALA A 142 23.18 6.33 -28.31
C ALA A 142 24.66 6.05 -28.02
N VAL A 143 24.99 4.79 -27.77
CA VAL A 143 26.37 4.34 -27.95
C VAL A 143 26.54 4.22 -29.46
N ALA A 144 26.98 5.34 -30.03
CA ALA A 144 27.35 5.43 -31.42
C ALA A 144 28.37 4.32 -31.72
N GLN A 145 28.01 3.52 -32.70
CA GLN A 145 28.91 2.65 -33.43
C GLN A 145 30.06 3.49 -33.97
N THR A 146 31.20 3.48 -33.27
CA THR A 146 32.46 3.89 -33.88
C THR A 146 32.96 2.70 -34.71
N ARG A 147 32.56 2.68 -35.98
CA ARG A 147 33.28 1.99 -37.05
C ARG A 147 34.72 2.49 -37.09
N ARG A 148 35.66 1.56 -37.26
CA ARG A 148 36.83 1.55 -38.19
C ARG A 148 37.86 0.58 -37.58
N LYS A 149 38.07 -0.62 -38.12
CA LYS A 149 38.78 -0.91 -39.37
C LYS A 149 40.09 -0.10 -39.43
N SER A 150 41.16 -0.67 -38.90
CA SER A 150 42.59 -0.39 -39.13
C SER A 150 43.32 -1.51 -38.38
N ALA A 151 43.76 -2.54 -39.09
CA ALA A 151 45.13 -2.67 -39.63
C ALA A 151 46.03 -3.35 -38.59
#